data_AF-A0A0B9ANX0-F1
#
_entry.id   AF-A0A0B9ANX0-F1
#
_cell.length_a   1.000
_cell.length_b   1.000
_cell.length_c   1.000
_cell.angle_alpha   90.00
_cell.angle_beta   90.00
_cell.angle_gamma   90.00
#
_symmetry.space_group_name_H-M   'P 1'
#
loop_
_entity.id
_entity.type
_entity.pdbx_description
1 polymer ?
#
loop_
_entity_poly.entity_id
_entity_poly.type
_entity_poly.pdbx_seq_one_letter_code
_entity_poly.pdbx_strand_id
1 'polypeptide(L)' 'MKKLLKDRQRIRLGVFVAVAFPLIYFGMNFLGWSNGMFSWWETLLFGLGQGAFFWFFMSSFCRFRDEDVTPK' A
#
# COMPACT_ATOMS: atom_id res chain seq x y z
N MET A 1 -16.89 14.65 -11.02
CA MET A 1 -16.61 13.21 -11.32
C MET A 1 -15.12 12.86 -11.45
N LYS A 2 -14.25 13.71 -12.04
CA LYS A 2 -12.80 13.41 -12.16
C LYS A 2 -12.07 13.19 -10.81
N LYS A 3 -12.42 13.93 -9.74
CA LYS A 3 -11.84 13.75 -8.39
C LYS A 3 -12.16 12.35 -7.81
N LEU A 4 -13.42 11.90 -7.89
CA LEU A 4 -13.85 10.59 -7.40
C LEU A 4 -13.18 9.40 -8.13
N LEU A 5 -12.95 9.52 -9.44
CA LEU A 5 -12.21 8.52 -10.21
C LEU A 5 -10.73 8.43 -9.79
N LYS A 6 -10.11 9.58 -9.52
CA LYS A 6 -8.71 9.66 -9.08
C LYS A 6 -8.51 9.04 -7.68
N ASP A 7 -9.45 9.24 -6.77
CA ASP A 7 -9.42 8.60 -5.45
C ASP A 7 -9.62 7.09 -5.52
N ARG A 8 -10.50 6.58 -6.39
CA ARG A 8 -10.63 5.12 -6.61
C ARG A 8 -9.33 4.50 -7.13
N GLN A 9 -8.60 5.20 -8.00
CA GLN A 9 -7.30 4.74 -8.48
C GLN A 9 -6.24 4.70 -7.36
N ARG A 10 -6.23 5.69 -6.47
CA ARG A 10 -5.33 5.74 -5.31
C ARG A 10 -5.61 4.61 -4.32
N ILE A 11 -6.88 4.34 -4.04
CA ILE A 11 -7.29 3.20 -3.19
C ILE A 11 -6.86 1.88 -3.85
N ARG A 12 -7.05 1.73 -5.16
CA ARG A 12 -6.67 0.52 -5.90
C ARG A 12 -5.16 0.26 -5.86
N LEU A 13 -4.33 1.30 -5.92
CA LEU A 13 -2.88 1.20 -5.74
C LEU A 13 -2.50 0.78 -4.32
N GLY A 14 -3.12 1.36 -3.28
CA GLY A 14 -2.88 0.95 -1.90
C GLY A 14 -3.24 -0.51 -1.64
N VAL A 15 -4.40 -0.95 -2.15
CA VAL A 15 -4.83 -2.36 -2.07
C VAL A 15 -3.88 -3.26 -2.85
N PHE A 16 -3.42 -2.84 -4.03
CA PHE A 16 -2.46 -3.62 -4.82
C PHE A 16 -1.14 -3.83 -4.07
N VAL A 17 -0.59 -2.78 -3.46
CA VAL A 17 0.66 -2.87 -2.68
C VAL A 17 0.47 -3.76 -1.44
N ALA A 18 -0.66 -3.62 -0.73
CA ALA A 18 -0.98 -4.40 0.45
C ALA A 18 -1.12 -5.91 0.17
N VAL A 19 -1.59 -6.26 -1.04
CA VAL A 19 -1.76 -7.66 -1.48
C VAL A 19 -0.51 -8.22 -2.14
N ALA A 20 0.20 -7.42 -2.94
CA ALA A 20 1.40 -7.85 -3.66
C ALA A 20 2.54 -8.24 -2.71
N PHE A 21 2.73 -7.52 -1.61
CA PHE A 21 3.80 -7.79 -0.65
C PHE A 21 3.70 -9.20 -0.01
N PRO A 22 2.58 -9.60 0.62
CA PRO A 22 2.44 -10.95 1.18
C PRO A 22 2.46 -12.03 0.09
N LEU A 23 2.00 -11.75 -1.14
CA LEU A 23 2.10 -12.69 -2.27
C LEU A 23 3.54 -12.95 -2.70
N ILE A 24 4.37 -11.90 -2.80
CA ILE A 24 5.79 -12.02 -3.14
C ILE A 24 6.52 -12.77 -2.03
N TYR A 25 6.26 -12.41 -0.77
CA TYR A 25 6.85 -13.11 0.37
C TYR A 25 6.46 -14.59 0.38
N PHE A 26 5.18 -14.93 0.15
CA PHE A 26 4.73 -16.31 0.03
C PHE A 26 5.45 -17.06 -1.10
N GLY A 27 5.60 -16.42 -2.27
CA GLY A 27 6.34 -16.98 -3.40
C GLY A 27 7.81 -17.24 -3.06
N MET A 28 8.48 -16.30 -2.39
CA MET A 28 9.86 -16.47 -1.94
C MET A 28 10.00 -17.59 -0.90
N ASN A 29 9.03 -17.72 0.00
CA ASN A 29 9.00 -18.78 1.01
C ASN A 29 8.77 -20.16 0.36
N PHE A 30 7.86 -20.26 -0.61
CA PHE A 30 7.62 -21.48 -1.38
C PHE A 30 8.82 -21.92 -2.20
N LEU A 31 9.58 -20.97 -2.76
CA LEU A 31 10.81 -21.22 -3.50
C LEU A 31 12.03 -21.49 -2.59
N GLY A 32 11.88 -21.47 -1.26
CA GLY A 32 12.96 -21.70 -0.31
C GLY A 32 13.96 -20.55 -0.21
N TRP A 33 13.63 -19.37 -0.73
CA TRP A 33 14.48 -18.17 -0.70
C TRP A 33 14.25 -17.28 0.53
N SER A 34 13.33 -17.68 1.40
CA SER A 34 13.02 -16.96 2.65
C SER A 34 14.08 -17.26 3.72
N ASN A 35 14.64 -16.21 4.31
CA ASN A 35 15.62 -16.31 5.39
C ASN A 35 14.96 -16.56 6.78
N GLY A 36 13.67 -16.90 6.84
CA GLY A 36 12.97 -17.17 8.11
C GLY A 36 12.89 -15.98 9.09
N MET A 37 13.30 -14.78 8.67
CA MET A 37 13.38 -13.59 9.54
C MET A 37 12.02 -13.10 10.08
N PHE A 38 10.91 -13.51 9.47
CA PHE A 38 9.56 -13.12 9.87
C PHE A 38 8.61 -14.32 9.80
N SER A 39 7.66 -14.39 10.73
CA SER A 39 6.56 -15.34 10.64
C SER A 39 5.55 -14.93 9.55
N TRP A 40 4.75 -15.90 9.10
CA TRP A 40 3.68 -15.66 8.13
C TRP A 40 2.69 -14.57 8.59
N TRP A 41 2.33 -14.59 9.88
CA TRP A 41 1.43 -13.60 10.47
C TRP A 41 2.03 -12.21 10.55
N GLU A 42 3.32 -12.10 10.89
CA GLU A 42 4.02 -10.81 10.88
C GLU A 42 4.09 -10.22 9.47
N THR A 43 4.30 -11.05 8.45
CA THR A 43 4.33 -10.59 7.05
C THR A 43 2.98 -10.04 6.61
N LEU A 44 1.88 -10.70 6.98
CA LEU A 44 0.52 -10.23 6.69
C LEU A 44 0.21 -8.91 7.41
N LEU A 45 0.52 -8.83 8.70
CA LEU A 45 0.33 -7.61 9.50
C LEU A 45 1.20 -6.46 9.00
N PHE A 46 2.44 -6.76 8.61
CA PHE A 46 3.35 -5.78 8.04
C PHE A 46 2.85 -5.28 6.68
N GLY A 47 2.42 -6.17 5.78
CA GLY A 47 1.85 -5.79 4.49
C GLY A 47 0.60 -4.93 4.61
N LEU A 48 -0.32 -5.29 5.52
CA LEU A 48 -1.50 -4.50 5.83
C LEU A 48 -1.17 -3.15 6.47
N GLY A 49 -0.29 -3.14 7.48
CA GLY A 49 0.15 -1.93 8.17
C GLY A 49 0.88 -0.96 7.23
N GLN A 50 1.82 -1.46 6.43
CA GLN A 50 2.54 -0.71 5.42
C GLN A 50 1.58 -0.15 4.36
N GLY A 51 0.62 -0.95 3.89
CA GLY A 51 -0.38 -0.52 2.91
C GLY A 51 -1.29 0.59 3.45
N ALA A 52 -1.76 0.45 4.70
CA ALA A 52 -2.56 1.45 5.38
C ALA A 52 -1.77 2.74 5.62
N PHE A 53 -0.52 2.63 6.09
CA PHE A 53 0.39 3.75 6.32
C PHE A 53 0.67 4.50 5.00
N PHE A 54 1.00 3.77 3.94
CA PHE A 54 1.21 4.35 2.62
C PHE A 54 -0.03 5.09 2.10
N TRP A 55 -1.22 4.48 2.24
CA TRP A 55 -2.46 5.12 1.83
C TRP A 55 -2.76 6.39 2.64
N PHE A 56 -2.56 6.36 3.96
CA PHE A 56 -2.76 7.52 4.84
C PHE A 56 -1.83 8.69 4.47
N PHE A 57 -0.54 8.42 4.28
CA PHE A 57 0.41 9.45 3.87
C PHE A 57 0.13 9.96 2.46
N MET A 58 -0.12 9.07 1.50
CA MET A 58 -0.38 9.45 0.12
C MET A 58 -1.66 10.29 -0.02
N SER A 59 -2.73 9.93 0.70
CA SER A 59 -3.97 10.70 0.72
C SER A 59 -3.78 12.07 1.36
N SER A 60 -3.08 12.15 2.48
CA SER A 60 -2.76 13.42 3.16
C SER A 60 -1.90 14.34 2.30
N PHE A 61 -0.81 13.82 1.69
CA PHE A 61 0.06 14.59 0.80
C PHE A 61 -0.68 15.08 -0.44
N CYS A 62 -1.51 14.23 -1.02
CA CYS A 62 -2.32 14.63 -2.17
C CYS A 62 -3.33 15.72 -1.82
N ARG A 63 -3.92 15.64 -0.61
CA ARG A 63 -4.85 16.66 -0.12
C ARG A 63 -4.13 17.98 0.14
N PHE A 64 -2.99 17.97 0.83
CA PHE A 64 -2.12 19.14 1.01
C PHE A 64 -1.74 19.79 -0.33
N ARG A 65 -1.26 18.99 -1.29
CA ARG A 65 -0.91 19.49 -2.63
C ARG A 65 -2.11 20.13 -3.36
N ASP A 66 -3.28 19.51 -3.27
CA ASP A 66 -4.48 19.96 -3.97
C ASP A 66 -5.18 21.14 -3.25
N GLU A 67 -4.95 21.36 -1.95
CA GLU A 67 -5.52 22.46 -1.15
C GLU A 67 -4.57 23.68 -1.03
N ASP A 68 -3.26 23.47 -0.79
CA ASP A 68 -2.32 24.56 -0.48
C ASP A 68 -1.43 25.01 -1.65
N VAL A 69 -1.00 24.08 -2.52
CA VAL A 69 0.05 24.38 -3.54
C VAL A 69 -0.54 24.79 -4.89
N THR A 70 -1.69 24.21 -5.28
CA THR A 70 -2.40 24.56 -6.51
C THR A 70 -3.90 24.68 -6.25
N PRO A 71 -4.34 25.78 -5.61
CA PRO A 71 -5.77 26.04 -5.47
C PRO A 71 -6.39 26.20 -6.86
N LYS A 72 -7.52 25.56 -7.10
CA LYS A 72 -8.36 25.76 -8.29
C LYS A 72 -9.58 26.59 -7.94
#